data_AF-A0A812USA3-F1
#
_entry.id   AF-A0A812USA3-F1
#
_cell.length_a   1.000
_cell.length_b   1.000
_cell.length_c   1.000
_cell.angle_alpha   90.00
_cell.angle_beta   90.00
_cell.angle_gamma   90.00
#
_symmetry.space_group_name_H-M   'P 1'
#
loop_
_entity.id
_entity.type
_entity.pdbx_description
1 polymer ?
#
loop_
_entity_poly.entity_id
_entity_poly.type
_entity_poly.pdbx_seq_one_letter_code
_entity_poly.pdbx_strand_id
1 'polypeptide(L)'
;MAGPDGAEAPPMDPPAGGLDMPLQPPPIEEPAFPFESELAEDERKRWLVLHVALPRTIMTCDMALGRSTEDELNDALSSLAWGSVDEESGEWTLESPDPSLEPPHSSLITYSEYVARAYPADPTMEDKAREENLKLGAGKRCCFTCPGEPGTKFRPMYDQMIKNLQHSNKALAKAFGIKKVSLKEDEVPEDPTKTEAQNIMRFGRHQILPSFWYLLIQLTKRGRRFSVVFRSFSEDQLVQAQKELQLFTQCQHPAYNGQNKTQKPPLMDGNKGSRDMRLSQAAIGRMDRMGGFLRFRDRPVELAEVAESAEPQADLPESAFRPTEYTFPPYHEAYAGLMHQILQTTNTAAIVDDLAFWETHERVSTAGKMLLIDRAETKVQHIFFDGNVEKEDAACVDVRNAVNGEPIPLEKSSNVYLHRVDFFQAVTDVEYFLKATEACELSMSKMIVEDRHAEGVVRALSEEEQKKAAAAAAAMTPKEWLYRNIIPALLPALEALGRDPPASLSTCCSQCSTPFFREVGCAHSISFLPVNICTSKDS
;
A
#
# COMPACT_ATOMS: atom_id res chain seq x y z
N MET A 1 -0.59 -52.00 -73.75
CA MET A 1 0.74 -52.23 -74.36
C MET A 1 1.40 -50.88 -74.52
N ALA A 2 2.64 -50.79 -74.03
CA ALA A 2 3.70 -49.82 -74.33
C ALA A 2 3.40 -48.30 -74.28
N GLY A 3 4.11 -47.59 -73.38
CA GLY A 3 4.42 -46.17 -73.54
C GLY A 3 5.34 -45.91 -74.75
N PRO A 4 5.73 -44.65 -74.98
CA PRO A 4 6.96 -44.20 -74.32
C PRO A 4 7.01 -42.72 -73.88
N ASP A 5 8.05 -42.46 -73.11
CA ASP A 5 8.55 -41.22 -72.52
C ASP A 5 8.88 -40.08 -73.50
N GLY A 6 8.97 -38.84 -72.97
CA GLY A 6 9.85 -37.84 -73.56
C GLY A 6 9.59 -36.36 -73.22
N ALA A 7 10.29 -35.88 -72.18
CA ALA A 7 10.94 -34.56 -72.07
C ALA A 7 10.13 -33.27 -71.83
N GLU A 8 10.72 -32.47 -70.91
CA GLU A 8 10.31 -31.23 -70.27
C GLU A 8 10.07 -30.03 -71.20
N ALA A 9 9.11 -29.18 -70.83
CA ALA A 9 9.03 -27.77 -71.23
C ALA A 9 9.06 -26.89 -69.96
N PRO A 10 9.77 -25.75 -69.97
CA PRO A 10 9.97 -24.94 -68.76
C PRO A 10 8.68 -24.20 -68.36
N PRO A 11 8.37 -24.04 -67.07
CA PRO A 11 7.28 -23.17 -66.65
C PRO A 11 7.69 -21.70 -66.86
N MET A 12 6.87 -20.99 -67.64
CA MET A 12 7.00 -19.55 -67.85
C MET A 12 6.80 -18.78 -66.54
N ASP A 13 7.67 -17.81 -66.30
CA ASP A 13 7.56 -16.88 -65.17
C ASP A 13 6.22 -16.12 -65.20
N PRO A 14 5.51 -16.00 -64.08
CA PRO A 14 4.35 -15.12 -63.98
C PRO A 14 4.79 -13.64 -64.02
N PRO A 15 3.96 -12.75 -64.60
CA PRO A 15 4.33 -11.36 -64.82
C PRO A 15 4.53 -10.60 -63.52
N ALA A 16 5.62 -9.82 -63.48
CA ALA A 16 5.94 -8.85 -62.45
C ALA A 16 4.80 -7.81 -62.33
N GLY A 17 3.97 -8.00 -61.31
CA GLY A 17 2.91 -7.10 -60.89
C GLY A 17 2.94 -6.94 -59.38
N GLY A 18 4.08 -6.47 -58.85
CA GLY A 18 4.19 -6.04 -57.46
C GLY A 18 3.38 -4.76 -57.27
N LEU A 19 2.18 -4.88 -56.73
CA LEU A 19 1.54 -3.76 -56.06
C LEU A 19 2.29 -3.55 -54.74
N ASP A 20 3.09 -2.48 -54.70
CA ASP A 20 3.70 -1.96 -53.48
C ASP A 20 2.63 -1.78 -52.41
N MET A 21 2.59 -2.73 -51.47
CA MET A 21 1.95 -2.52 -50.18
C MET A 21 2.81 -1.50 -49.45
N PRO A 22 2.26 -0.38 -48.95
CA PRO A 22 3.03 0.52 -48.10
C PRO A 22 3.55 -0.30 -46.91
N LEU A 23 4.88 -0.32 -46.77
CA LEU A 23 5.57 -0.83 -45.60
C LEU A 23 4.81 -0.34 -44.36
N GLN A 24 4.45 -1.26 -43.48
CA GLN A 24 3.95 -0.90 -42.16
C GLN A 24 4.90 0.15 -41.59
N PRO A 25 4.39 1.29 -41.09
CA PRO A 25 5.26 2.22 -40.39
C PRO A 25 6.00 1.43 -39.31
N PRO A 26 7.31 1.70 -39.09
CA PRO A 26 8.03 1.04 -38.01
C PRO A 26 7.20 1.20 -36.73
N PRO A 27 7.15 0.16 -35.87
CA PRO A 27 6.47 0.28 -34.60
C PRO A 27 7.00 1.55 -33.95
N ILE A 28 6.07 2.45 -33.62
CA ILE A 28 6.39 3.67 -32.88
C ILE A 28 7.05 3.15 -31.59
N GLU A 29 8.36 3.32 -31.46
CA GLU A 29 9.06 3.04 -30.22
C GLU A 29 8.41 3.94 -29.17
N GLU A 30 7.59 3.34 -28.31
CA GLU A 30 7.11 4.02 -27.11
C GLU A 30 8.36 4.56 -26.41
N PRO A 31 8.39 5.85 -26.04
CA PRO A 31 9.59 6.45 -25.47
C PRO A 31 10.00 5.60 -24.26
N ALA A 32 11.18 4.98 -24.35
CA ALA A 32 11.72 4.12 -23.31
C ALA A 32 11.63 4.84 -21.97
N PHE A 33 11.09 4.14 -20.99
CA PHE A 33 10.80 4.72 -19.69
C PHE A 33 12.12 5.25 -19.08
N PRO A 34 12.16 6.48 -18.54
CA PRO A 34 13.40 6.99 -17.95
C PRO A 34 13.84 6.00 -16.87
N PHE A 35 15.10 5.57 -16.90
CA PHE A 35 15.70 4.56 -15.99
C PHE A 35 15.36 3.08 -16.27
N GLU A 36 14.66 2.74 -17.35
CA GLU A 36 14.30 1.34 -17.67
C GLU A 36 15.52 0.41 -17.81
N SER A 37 16.67 0.94 -18.25
CA SER A 37 17.91 0.19 -18.38
C SER A 37 18.60 -0.13 -17.05
N GLU A 38 18.24 0.58 -15.96
CA GLU A 38 18.86 0.44 -14.64
C GLU A 38 18.08 -0.51 -13.71
N LEU A 39 16.93 -1.02 -14.19
CA LEU A 39 16.07 -1.94 -13.47
C LEU A 39 16.21 -3.36 -13.99
N ALA A 40 16.21 -4.32 -13.06
CA ALA A 40 16.12 -5.73 -13.41
C ALA A 40 14.76 -6.05 -14.07
N GLU A 41 14.63 -7.18 -14.78
CA GLU A 41 13.37 -7.52 -15.45
C GLU A 41 12.21 -7.75 -14.46
N ASP A 42 12.50 -8.40 -13.33
CA ASP A 42 11.57 -8.61 -12.22
C ASP A 42 11.22 -7.31 -11.48
N GLU A 43 12.08 -6.30 -11.55
CA GLU A 43 11.78 -4.93 -11.11
C GLU A 43 10.95 -4.16 -12.13
N ARG A 44 11.04 -4.46 -13.43
CA ARG A 44 10.14 -3.84 -14.42
C ARG A 44 8.75 -4.46 -14.41
N LYS A 45 8.65 -5.72 -13.99
CA LYS A 45 7.40 -6.49 -13.88
C LYS A 45 7.18 -6.99 -12.45
N ARG A 46 7.27 -6.08 -11.48
CA ARG A 46 7.09 -6.39 -10.06
C ARG A 46 5.77 -7.09 -9.79
N TRP A 47 5.77 -7.90 -8.75
CA TRP A 47 4.53 -8.37 -8.16
C TRP A 47 3.82 -7.20 -7.49
N LEU A 48 2.61 -6.89 -7.98
CA LEU A 48 1.77 -5.85 -7.40
C LEU A 48 0.90 -6.42 -6.28
N VAL A 49 0.96 -5.85 -5.08
CA VAL A 49 0.05 -6.16 -3.98
C VAL A 49 -0.83 -4.93 -3.73
N LEU A 50 -2.04 -4.96 -4.27
CA LEU A 50 -2.98 -3.84 -4.24
C LEU A 50 -3.83 -3.93 -2.98
N HIS A 51 -3.53 -3.09 -2.00
CA HIS A 51 -4.39 -2.88 -0.83
C HIS A 51 -5.46 -1.87 -1.21
N VAL A 52 -6.73 -2.22 -1.02
CA VAL A 52 -7.85 -1.39 -1.49
C VAL A 52 -8.80 -1.17 -0.32
N ALA A 53 -8.85 0.06 0.18
CA ALA A 53 -9.90 0.46 1.10
C ALA A 53 -11.27 0.36 0.42
N LEU A 54 -12.32 0.13 1.21
CA LEU A 54 -13.66 -0.07 0.66
C LEU A 54 -14.43 1.24 0.48
N PRO A 55 -14.94 1.92 1.54
CA PRO A 55 -15.74 3.13 1.35
C PRO A 55 -14.94 4.26 0.73
N ARG A 56 -15.61 5.09 -0.07
CA ARG A 56 -15.03 6.27 -0.75
C ARG A 56 -13.79 5.95 -1.60
N THR A 57 -13.59 4.68 -1.93
CA THR A 57 -12.43 4.22 -2.71
C THR A 57 -12.95 3.40 -3.87
N ILE A 58 -13.53 2.23 -3.59
CA ILE A 58 -14.18 1.40 -4.62
C ILE A 58 -15.66 1.15 -4.33
N MET A 59 -16.14 1.35 -3.11
CA MET A 59 -17.55 1.23 -2.76
C MET A 59 -18.23 2.59 -2.78
N THR A 60 -19.47 2.62 -3.28
CA THR A 60 -20.24 3.87 -3.43
C THR A 60 -20.98 4.30 -2.18
N CYS A 61 -21.04 3.49 -1.13
CA CYS A 61 -21.74 3.77 0.14
C CYS A 61 -20.91 3.30 1.33
N ASP A 62 -21.26 3.80 2.51
CA ASP A 62 -20.74 3.32 3.79
C ASP A 62 -21.90 2.96 4.73
N MET A 63 -22.46 1.77 4.54
CA MET A 63 -23.56 1.29 5.38
C MET A 63 -23.13 0.93 6.80
N ALA A 64 -21.83 0.80 7.08
CA ALA A 64 -21.35 0.61 8.45
C ALA A 64 -21.55 1.88 9.29
N LEU A 65 -21.48 3.05 8.63
CA LEU A 65 -21.80 4.35 9.21
C LEU A 65 -23.21 4.86 8.85
N GLY A 66 -24.04 4.01 8.22
CA GLY A 66 -25.39 4.38 7.80
C GLY A 66 -25.44 5.43 6.69
N ARG A 67 -24.38 5.52 5.87
CA ARG A 67 -24.24 6.51 4.80
C ARG A 67 -24.58 5.89 3.45
N SER A 68 -25.58 6.48 2.82
CA SER A 68 -26.06 6.03 1.52
C SER A 68 -25.10 6.41 0.39
N THR A 69 -25.35 5.90 -0.82
CA THR A 69 -24.61 6.37 -1.99
C THR A 69 -24.81 7.86 -2.23
N GLU A 70 -26.03 8.39 -2.06
CA GLU A 70 -26.29 9.82 -2.18
C GLU A 70 -25.43 10.65 -1.21
N ASP A 71 -25.27 10.17 0.02
CA ASP A 71 -24.46 10.81 1.06
C ASP A 71 -22.97 10.83 0.70
N GLU A 72 -22.42 9.69 0.28
CA GLU A 72 -21.00 9.57 -0.08
C GLU A 72 -20.63 10.36 -1.32
N LEU A 73 -21.48 10.37 -2.35
CA LEU A 73 -21.24 11.15 -3.57
C LEU A 73 -21.20 12.67 -3.26
N ASN A 74 -22.13 13.17 -2.45
CA ASN A 74 -22.14 14.58 -2.05
C ASN A 74 -20.95 14.93 -1.16
N ASP A 75 -20.65 14.10 -0.17
CA ASP A 75 -19.54 14.37 0.75
C ASP A 75 -18.20 14.36 0.03
N ALA A 76 -17.99 13.43 -0.92
CA ALA A 76 -16.80 13.41 -1.77
C ALA A 76 -16.65 14.71 -2.57
N LEU A 77 -17.72 15.18 -3.24
CA LEU A 77 -17.68 16.46 -3.94
C LEU A 77 -17.41 17.64 -2.99
N SER A 78 -17.95 17.58 -1.78
CA SER A 78 -17.74 18.61 -0.75
C SER A 78 -16.27 18.72 -0.31
N SER A 79 -15.54 17.59 -0.33
CA SER A 79 -14.09 17.54 -0.07
C SER A 79 -13.20 17.91 -1.27
N LEU A 80 -13.79 18.06 -2.46
CA LEU A 80 -13.09 18.42 -3.70
C LEU A 80 -13.45 19.83 -4.21
N ALA A 81 -14.40 20.48 -3.55
CA ALA A 81 -14.90 21.81 -3.89
C ALA A 81 -14.18 22.88 -3.07
N TRP A 82 -13.51 23.82 -3.74
CA TRP A 82 -12.70 24.85 -3.10
C TRP A 82 -13.36 26.22 -3.17
N GLY A 83 -13.25 26.98 -2.08
CA GLY A 83 -13.90 28.27 -1.96
C GLY A 83 -13.25 29.14 -0.89
N SER A 84 -13.72 30.37 -0.82
CA SER A 84 -13.33 31.35 0.19
C SER A 84 -14.43 31.48 1.24
N VAL A 85 -14.03 31.93 2.43
CA VAL A 85 -14.95 32.31 3.49
C VAL A 85 -14.98 33.82 3.55
N ASP A 86 -16.16 34.41 3.41
CA ASP A 86 -16.33 35.85 3.54
C ASP A 86 -16.07 36.31 4.98
N GLU A 87 -15.23 37.33 5.16
CA GLU A 87 -14.77 37.76 6.48
C GLU A 87 -15.88 38.39 7.34
N GLU A 88 -16.89 39.02 6.71
CA GLU A 88 -17.97 39.71 7.42
C GLU A 88 -19.13 38.77 7.77
N SER A 89 -19.54 37.92 6.83
CA SER A 89 -20.68 37.00 7.00
C SER A 89 -20.28 35.63 7.55
N GLY A 90 -19.02 35.22 7.38
CA GLY A 90 -18.56 33.86 7.69
C GLY A 90 -19.13 32.79 6.76
N GLU A 91 -19.76 33.18 5.65
CA GLU A 91 -20.32 32.26 4.66
C GLU A 91 -19.26 31.79 3.67
N TRP A 92 -19.27 30.49 3.36
CA TRP A 92 -18.39 29.92 2.35
C TRP A 92 -19.00 30.03 0.96
N THR A 93 -18.19 30.46 -0.02
CA THR A 93 -18.60 30.58 -1.42
C THR A 93 -17.69 29.74 -2.33
N LEU A 94 -18.31 28.92 -3.17
CA LEU A 94 -17.61 28.09 -4.15
C LEU A 94 -16.90 28.97 -5.20
N GLU A 95 -15.60 28.74 -5.37
CA GLU A 95 -14.76 29.40 -6.37
C GLU A 95 -14.18 28.45 -7.42
N SER A 96 -13.89 27.19 -7.06
CA SER A 96 -13.34 26.25 -8.03
C SER A 96 -14.37 25.90 -9.11
N PRO A 97 -13.98 25.89 -10.40
CA PRO A 97 -14.88 25.50 -11.47
C PRO A 97 -15.15 24.00 -11.48
N ASP A 98 -14.18 23.20 -11.02
CA ASP A 98 -14.19 21.74 -11.07
C ASP A 98 -13.76 21.13 -9.73
N PRO A 99 -14.10 19.86 -9.44
CA PRO A 99 -13.64 19.14 -8.27
C PRO A 99 -12.15 18.78 -8.44
N SER A 100 -11.35 18.98 -7.41
CA SER A 100 -9.91 18.69 -7.44
C SER A 100 -9.39 18.28 -6.06
N LEU A 101 -8.47 17.32 -6.03
CA LEU A 101 -7.70 16.99 -4.82
C LEU A 101 -6.77 18.12 -4.38
N GLU A 102 -6.31 18.92 -5.36
CA GLU A 102 -5.36 20.01 -5.13
C GLU A 102 -6.07 21.37 -5.16
N PRO A 103 -5.74 22.27 -4.22
CA PRO A 103 -6.31 23.61 -4.19
C PRO A 103 -5.90 24.40 -5.45
N PRO A 104 -6.84 25.10 -6.11
CA PRO A 104 -6.50 26.04 -7.17
C PRO A 104 -5.61 27.20 -6.69
N HIS A 105 -5.74 27.59 -5.42
CA HIS A 105 -4.94 28.61 -4.76
C HIS A 105 -4.82 28.31 -3.25
N SER A 106 -3.68 28.64 -2.64
CA SER A 106 -3.35 28.27 -1.25
C SER A 106 -4.21 28.94 -0.18
N SER A 107 -5.00 29.95 -0.54
CA SER A 107 -5.92 30.64 0.38
C SER A 107 -7.31 30.02 0.43
N LEU A 108 -7.63 29.11 -0.48
CA LEU A 108 -8.94 28.47 -0.54
C LEU A 108 -8.99 27.28 0.40
N ILE A 109 -10.15 27.04 0.98
CA ILE A 109 -10.44 25.85 1.77
C ILE A 109 -11.57 25.05 1.12
N THR A 110 -11.60 23.75 1.38
CA THR A 110 -12.70 22.92 0.89
C THR A 110 -13.99 23.22 1.66
N TYR A 111 -15.14 22.92 1.06
CA TYR A 111 -16.40 23.00 1.81
C TYR A 111 -16.41 22.04 3.01
N SER A 112 -15.86 20.84 2.85
CA SER A 112 -15.72 19.87 3.94
C SER A 112 -14.93 20.46 5.12
N GLU A 113 -13.81 21.12 4.84
CA GLU A 113 -12.99 21.79 5.85
C GLU A 113 -13.73 22.96 6.51
N TYR A 114 -14.43 23.78 5.72
CA TYR A 114 -15.28 24.84 6.25
C TYR A 114 -16.33 24.30 7.23
N VAL A 115 -17.02 23.21 6.86
CA VAL A 115 -18.02 22.55 7.73
C VAL A 115 -17.37 21.99 8.99
N ALA A 116 -16.18 21.39 8.90
CA ALA A 116 -15.46 20.88 10.06
C ALA A 116 -15.08 22.01 11.04
N ARG A 117 -14.70 23.18 10.53
CA ARG A 117 -14.43 24.38 11.34
C ARG A 117 -15.70 24.96 11.98
N ALA A 118 -16.84 24.94 11.26
CA ALA A 118 -18.12 25.44 11.75
C ALA A 118 -18.78 24.51 12.79
N TYR A 119 -18.53 23.21 12.70
CA TYR A 119 -19.06 22.17 13.60
C TYR A 119 -17.91 21.31 14.17
N PRO A 120 -17.08 21.88 15.06
CA PRO A 120 -15.94 21.15 15.61
C PRO A 120 -16.41 19.95 16.43
N ALA A 121 -15.67 18.84 16.35
CA ALA A 121 -15.99 17.59 17.02
C ALA A 121 -14.78 17.04 17.78
N ASP A 122 -14.06 17.93 18.46
CA ASP A 122 -12.84 17.60 19.18
C ASP A 122 -13.12 16.67 20.39
N PRO A 123 -12.23 15.71 20.70
CA PRO A 123 -12.39 14.81 21.86
C PRO A 123 -12.52 15.51 23.21
N THR A 124 -12.05 16.75 23.35
CA THR A 124 -12.16 17.55 24.58
C THR A 124 -13.57 18.14 24.80
N MET A 125 -14.44 18.10 23.78
CA MET A 125 -15.82 18.57 23.89
C MET A 125 -16.70 17.58 24.66
N GLU A 126 -17.80 18.08 25.24
CA GLU A 126 -18.84 17.23 25.82
C GLU A 126 -19.38 16.26 24.76
N ASP A 127 -19.45 14.96 25.10
CA ASP A 127 -19.81 13.88 24.17
C ASP A 127 -21.09 14.17 23.38
N LYS A 128 -22.12 14.71 24.05
CA LYS A 128 -23.39 15.05 23.41
C LYS A 128 -23.24 16.16 22.36
N ALA A 129 -22.52 17.23 22.69
CA ALA A 129 -22.28 18.34 21.77
C ALA A 129 -21.41 17.90 20.59
N ARG A 130 -20.41 17.04 20.85
CA ARG A 130 -19.57 16.42 19.82
C ARG A 130 -20.39 15.59 18.86
N GLU A 131 -21.27 14.72 19.36
CA GLU A 131 -22.15 13.88 18.53
C GLU A 131 -23.14 14.74 17.71
N GLU A 132 -23.72 15.78 18.31
CA GLU A 132 -24.60 16.73 17.61
C GLU A 132 -23.85 17.45 16.48
N ASN A 133 -22.62 17.93 16.72
CA ASN A 133 -21.80 18.59 15.70
C ASN A 133 -21.39 17.64 14.57
N LEU A 134 -20.99 16.40 14.88
CA LEU A 134 -20.71 15.39 13.86
C LEU A 134 -21.93 15.15 12.95
N LYS A 135 -23.12 15.06 13.55
CA LYS A 135 -24.37 14.86 12.82
C LYS A 135 -24.74 16.07 11.96
N LEU A 136 -24.63 17.28 12.50
CA LEU A 136 -24.90 18.52 11.77
C LEU A 136 -23.93 18.71 10.59
N GLY A 137 -22.63 18.51 10.85
CA GLY A 137 -21.59 18.61 9.83
C GLY A 137 -21.77 17.57 8.72
N ALA A 138 -22.03 16.30 9.09
CA ALA A 138 -22.35 15.26 8.11
C ALA A 138 -23.58 15.64 7.28
N GLY A 139 -24.65 16.12 7.93
CA GLY A 139 -25.86 16.57 7.24
C GLY A 139 -25.59 17.65 6.20
N LYS A 140 -24.74 18.64 6.51
CA LYS A 140 -24.34 19.70 5.58
C LYS A 140 -23.56 19.17 4.36
N ARG A 141 -22.64 18.24 4.58
CA ARG A 141 -21.84 17.67 3.47
C ARG A 141 -22.67 16.73 2.60
N CYS A 142 -23.56 15.92 3.18
CA CYS A 142 -24.43 15.00 2.45
C CYS A 142 -25.45 15.70 1.54
N CYS A 143 -25.78 16.97 1.79
CA CYS A 143 -26.66 17.76 0.93
C CYS A 143 -25.92 18.82 0.10
N PHE A 144 -24.58 18.78 0.02
CA PHE A 144 -23.77 19.86 -0.56
C PHE A 144 -24.24 20.35 -1.95
N THR A 145 -24.67 19.45 -2.83
CA THR A 145 -25.14 19.80 -4.19
C THR A 145 -26.66 19.98 -4.32
N CYS A 146 -27.40 19.94 -3.22
CA CYS A 146 -28.85 20.15 -3.22
C CYS A 146 -29.20 21.59 -3.61
N PRO A 147 -30.41 21.83 -4.17
CA PRO A 147 -30.83 23.18 -4.54
C PRO A 147 -30.78 24.15 -3.37
N GLY A 148 -30.05 25.26 -3.54
CA GLY A 148 -29.91 26.30 -2.52
C GLY A 148 -28.72 26.10 -1.58
N GLU A 149 -28.03 24.96 -1.65
CA GLU A 149 -26.80 24.72 -0.89
C GLU A 149 -25.57 25.29 -1.63
N PRO A 150 -24.46 25.58 -0.93
CA PRO A 150 -23.29 26.24 -1.52
C PRO A 150 -22.67 25.50 -2.72
N GLY A 151 -22.83 24.18 -2.78
CA GLY A 151 -22.37 23.33 -3.86
C GLY A 151 -23.34 23.15 -5.02
N THR A 152 -24.45 23.91 -5.09
CA THR A 152 -25.47 23.75 -6.15
C THR A 152 -24.86 23.75 -7.57
N LYS A 153 -23.79 24.53 -7.81
CA LYS A 153 -23.11 24.56 -9.13
C LYS A 153 -22.43 23.24 -9.50
N PHE A 154 -22.09 22.39 -8.53
CA PHE A 154 -21.50 21.06 -8.75
C PHE A 154 -22.56 19.98 -8.98
N ARG A 155 -23.86 20.33 -8.97
CA ARG A 155 -24.93 19.36 -9.25
C ARG A 155 -24.77 18.62 -10.60
N PRO A 156 -24.34 19.25 -11.71
CA PRO A 156 -24.09 18.52 -12.94
C PRO A 156 -23.02 17.42 -12.82
N MET A 157 -22.00 17.63 -11.98
CA MET A 157 -20.94 16.64 -11.71
C MET A 157 -21.49 15.48 -10.86
N TYR A 158 -22.30 15.79 -9.85
CA TYR A 158 -23.03 14.77 -9.08
C TYR A 158 -23.93 13.90 -9.98
N ASP A 159 -24.70 14.53 -10.88
CA ASP A 159 -25.56 13.81 -11.83
C ASP A 159 -24.72 12.98 -12.84
N GLN A 160 -23.53 13.46 -13.21
CA GLN A 160 -22.57 12.70 -14.03
C GLN A 160 -22.06 11.45 -13.29
N MET A 161 -21.72 11.55 -12.00
CA MET A 161 -21.33 10.40 -11.19
C MET A 161 -22.43 9.34 -11.17
N ILE A 162 -23.69 9.74 -10.91
CA ILE A 162 -24.83 8.82 -10.92
C ILE A 162 -24.99 8.14 -12.28
N LYS A 163 -24.89 8.91 -13.36
CA LYS A 163 -25.01 8.38 -14.73
C LYS A 163 -23.95 7.31 -15.03
N ASN A 164 -22.73 7.49 -14.54
CA ASN A 164 -21.63 6.55 -14.74
C ASN A 164 -21.75 5.30 -13.86
N LEU A 165 -22.38 5.40 -12.69
CA LEU A 165 -22.70 4.26 -11.83
C LEU A 165 -23.93 3.47 -12.34
N GLN A 166 -24.84 4.10 -13.07
CA GLN A 166 -26.07 3.46 -13.51
C GLN A 166 -25.84 2.31 -14.50
N HIS A 167 -26.60 1.23 -14.35
CA HIS A 167 -26.70 0.17 -15.35
C HIS A 167 -27.53 0.64 -16.56
N SER A 168 -26.92 1.42 -17.44
CA SER A 168 -27.56 2.10 -18.58
C SER A 168 -27.98 1.17 -19.73
N ASN A 169 -27.55 -0.10 -19.70
CA ASN A 169 -27.87 -1.07 -20.73
C ASN A 169 -29.35 -1.51 -20.64
N LYS A 170 -30.15 -1.13 -21.65
CA LYS A 170 -31.59 -1.45 -21.73
C LYS A 170 -31.90 -2.95 -21.66
N ALA A 171 -31.06 -3.81 -22.24
CA ALA A 171 -31.28 -5.26 -22.20
C ALA A 171 -31.07 -5.80 -20.78
N LEU A 172 -30.01 -5.34 -20.11
CA LEU A 172 -29.72 -5.68 -18.71
C LEU A 172 -30.81 -5.17 -17.78
N ALA A 173 -31.20 -3.90 -17.94
CA ALA A 173 -32.26 -3.28 -17.15
C ALA A 173 -33.60 -4.04 -17.29
N LYS A 174 -33.96 -4.45 -18.51
CA LYS A 174 -35.17 -5.26 -18.75
C LYS A 174 -35.06 -6.64 -18.10
N ALA A 175 -33.90 -7.31 -18.20
CA ALA A 175 -33.71 -8.65 -17.66
C ALA A 175 -33.80 -8.71 -16.12
N PHE A 176 -33.38 -7.64 -15.44
CA PHE A 176 -33.40 -7.55 -13.97
C PHE A 176 -34.50 -6.64 -13.42
N GLY A 177 -35.42 -6.15 -14.27
CA GLY A 177 -36.55 -5.33 -13.84
C GLY A 177 -36.16 -3.95 -13.29
N ILE A 178 -35.00 -3.41 -13.70
CA ILE A 178 -34.49 -2.12 -13.24
C ILE A 178 -35.30 -1.00 -13.90
N LYS A 179 -36.16 -0.33 -13.11
CA LYS A 179 -36.99 0.80 -13.56
C LYS A 179 -36.40 2.16 -13.19
N LYS A 180 -35.79 2.24 -12.01
CA LYS A 180 -35.22 3.46 -11.43
C LYS A 180 -33.94 3.08 -10.68
N VAL A 181 -32.96 3.99 -10.67
CA VAL A 181 -31.79 3.88 -9.81
C VAL A 181 -32.18 4.30 -8.39
N SER A 182 -31.77 3.52 -7.39
CA SER A 182 -31.82 3.93 -5.99
C SER A 182 -30.43 4.31 -5.50
N LEU A 183 -30.35 5.45 -4.81
CA LEU A 183 -29.13 5.92 -4.15
C LEU A 183 -29.20 5.75 -2.64
N LYS A 184 -30.35 5.28 -2.13
CA LYS A 184 -30.63 5.03 -0.72
C LYS A 184 -30.79 3.55 -0.50
N GLU A 185 -29.80 2.97 0.16
CA GLU A 185 -29.64 1.53 0.35
C GLU A 185 -30.74 0.96 1.25
N ASP A 186 -31.23 1.73 2.21
CA ASP A 186 -32.30 1.40 3.15
C ASP A 186 -33.68 1.29 2.49
N GLU A 187 -33.93 2.04 1.41
CA GLU A 187 -35.20 1.98 0.66
C GLU A 187 -35.36 0.67 -0.13
N VAL A 188 -34.27 -0.04 -0.41
CA VAL A 188 -34.27 -1.28 -1.21
C VAL A 188 -33.41 -2.37 -0.53
N PRO A 189 -33.93 -2.99 0.54
CA PRO A 189 -33.21 -4.04 1.27
C PRO A 189 -32.98 -5.29 0.41
N GLU A 190 -32.05 -6.15 0.85
CA GLU A 190 -31.85 -7.47 0.23
C GLU A 190 -33.09 -8.35 0.39
N ASP A 191 -33.45 -9.05 -0.68
CA ASP A 191 -34.53 -10.04 -0.66
C ASP A 191 -33.89 -11.44 -0.57
N PRO A 192 -34.04 -12.16 0.56
CA PRO A 192 -33.42 -13.47 0.76
C PRO A 192 -33.98 -14.55 -0.18
N THR A 193 -35.08 -14.29 -0.88
CA THR A 193 -35.64 -15.20 -1.89
C THR A 193 -35.02 -15.02 -3.28
N LYS A 194 -34.24 -13.95 -3.47
CA LYS A 194 -33.55 -13.63 -4.73
C LYS A 194 -32.15 -14.20 -4.73
N THR A 195 -31.64 -14.47 -5.92
CA THR A 195 -30.22 -14.85 -6.08
C THR A 195 -29.32 -13.66 -5.77
N GLU A 196 -28.07 -13.91 -5.42
CA GLU A 196 -27.05 -12.88 -5.18
C GLU A 196 -26.94 -11.95 -6.39
N ALA A 197 -26.94 -12.50 -7.61
CA ALA A 197 -26.93 -11.73 -8.84
C ALA A 197 -28.12 -10.79 -8.98
N GLN A 198 -29.32 -11.18 -8.52
CA GLN A 198 -30.48 -10.29 -8.49
C GLN A 198 -30.36 -9.24 -7.39
N ASN A 199 -29.89 -9.63 -6.21
CA ASN A 199 -29.71 -8.73 -5.08
C ASN A 199 -28.69 -7.63 -5.38
N ILE A 200 -27.54 -7.93 -6.00
CA ILE A 200 -26.55 -6.88 -6.32
C ILE A 200 -27.07 -5.87 -7.35
N MET A 201 -28.03 -6.26 -8.19
CA MET A 201 -28.61 -5.40 -9.24
C MET A 201 -29.79 -4.56 -8.75
N ARG A 202 -30.29 -4.79 -7.52
CA ARG A 202 -31.53 -4.19 -7.01
C ARG A 202 -31.54 -2.67 -7.02
N PHE A 203 -30.37 -2.05 -6.88
CA PHE A 203 -30.21 -0.59 -6.89
C PHE A 203 -30.20 0.03 -8.30
N GLY A 204 -30.07 -0.80 -9.35
CA GLY A 204 -29.98 -0.30 -10.72
C GLY A 204 -28.65 0.41 -11.07
N ARG A 205 -27.64 0.27 -10.21
CA ARG A 205 -26.31 0.85 -10.35
C ARG A 205 -25.24 -0.07 -9.77
N HIS A 206 -23.99 0.19 -10.13
CA HIS A 206 -22.81 -0.42 -9.55
C HIS A 206 -22.66 -0.07 -8.06
N GLN A 207 -22.27 -1.06 -7.25
CA GLN A 207 -21.88 -0.88 -5.84
C GLN A 207 -20.36 -0.82 -5.70
N ILE A 208 -19.64 -1.69 -6.42
CA ILE A 208 -18.20 -1.55 -6.66
C ILE A 208 -17.94 -0.81 -7.98
N LEU A 209 -17.03 0.16 -7.96
CA LEU A 209 -16.74 1.03 -9.10
C LEU A 209 -16.33 0.24 -10.36
N PRO A 210 -16.88 0.58 -11.54
CA PRO A 210 -16.46 0.00 -12.82
C PRO A 210 -14.96 0.14 -13.10
N SER A 211 -14.33 1.23 -12.64
CA SER A 211 -12.90 1.48 -12.83
C SER A 211 -12.00 0.48 -12.12
N PHE A 212 -12.44 -0.05 -10.96
CA PHE A 212 -11.73 -1.13 -10.27
C PHE A 212 -11.83 -2.45 -11.05
N TRP A 213 -13.03 -2.78 -11.56
CA TRP A 213 -13.20 -3.97 -12.41
C TRP A 213 -12.35 -3.88 -13.68
N TYR A 214 -12.26 -2.68 -14.27
CA TYR A 214 -11.41 -2.42 -15.42
C TYR A 214 -9.93 -2.70 -15.12
N LEU A 215 -9.42 -2.24 -13.96
CA LEU A 215 -8.05 -2.57 -13.50
C LEU A 215 -7.80 -4.08 -13.51
N LEU A 216 -8.67 -4.87 -12.85
CA LEU A 216 -8.49 -6.32 -12.76
C LEU A 216 -8.48 -6.99 -14.14
N ILE A 217 -9.38 -6.55 -15.03
CA ILE A 217 -9.45 -7.04 -16.41
C ILE A 217 -8.14 -6.75 -17.16
N GLN A 218 -7.61 -5.54 -17.04
CA GLN A 218 -6.41 -5.13 -17.77
C GLN A 218 -5.15 -5.80 -17.23
N LEU A 219 -4.98 -5.89 -15.91
CA LEU A 219 -3.87 -6.62 -15.30
C LEU A 219 -3.87 -8.10 -15.71
N THR A 220 -5.05 -8.73 -15.73
CA THR A 220 -5.21 -10.13 -16.15
C THR A 220 -4.90 -10.31 -17.64
N LYS A 221 -5.42 -9.45 -18.51
CA LYS A 221 -5.15 -9.50 -19.96
C LYS A 221 -3.67 -9.28 -20.28
N ARG A 222 -2.99 -8.42 -19.53
CA ARG A 222 -1.56 -8.14 -19.65
C ARG A 222 -0.67 -9.20 -19.00
N GLY A 223 -1.24 -10.25 -18.41
CA GLY A 223 -0.49 -11.31 -17.73
C GLY A 223 0.33 -10.81 -16.53
N ARG A 224 -0.08 -9.70 -15.91
CA ARG A 224 0.63 -9.14 -14.75
C ARG A 224 0.48 -10.06 -13.54
N ARG A 225 1.54 -10.15 -12.73
CA ARG A 225 1.49 -10.80 -11.41
C ARG A 225 0.96 -9.79 -10.40
N PHE A 226 -0.24 -10.00 -9.90
CA PHE A 226 -0.84 -9.12 -8.90
C PHE A 226 -1.71 -9.87 -7.89
N SER A 227 -1.83 -9.31 -6.69
CA SER A 227 -2.74 -9.74 -5.64
C SER A 227 -3.55 -8.56 -5.13
N VAL A 228 -4.75 -8.82 -4.61
CA VAL A 228 -5.64 -7.80 -4.04
C VAL A 228 -5.88 -8.08 -2.56
N VAL A 229 -5.77 -7.06 -1.72
CA VAL A 229 -6.09 -7.12 -0.30
C VAL A 229 -7.16 -6.07 0.01
N PHE A 230 -8.40 -6.50 0.23
CA PHE A 230 -9.45 -5.56 0.65
C PHE A 230 -9.23 -5.13 2.10
N ARG A 231 -9.42 -3.85 2.38
CA ARG A 231 -9.19 -3.23 3.69
C ARG A 231 -10.45 -2.51 4.13
N SER A 232 -10.94 -2.83 5.33
CA SER A 232 -12.05 -2.10 5.92
C SER A 232 -12.04 -2.26 7.44
N PHE A 233 -12.54 -1.25 8.14
CA PHE A 233 -12.88 -1.32 9.56
C PHE A 233 -14.17 -2.11 9.85
N SER A 234 -14.91 -2.51 8.81
CA SER A 234 -16.19 -3.22 8.90
C SER A 234 -16.12 -4.57 8.19
N GLU A 235 -16.47 -5.62 8.92
CA GLU A 235 -16.61 -6.98 8.37
C GLU A 235 -17.75 -7.07 7.36
N ASP A 236 -18.88 -6.40 7.62
CA ASP A 236 -20.05 -6.41 6.74
C ASP A 236 -19.72 -5.86 5.34
N GLN A 237 -18.90 -4.81 5.26
CA GLN A 237 -18.45 -4.26 3.98
C GLN A 237 -17.58 -5.26 3.20
N LEU A 238 -16.70 -6.00 3.89
CA LEU A 238 -15.86 -7.02 3.24
C LEU A 238 -16.71 -8.19 2.73
N VAL A 239 -17.76 -8.59 3.46
CA VAL A 239 -18.72 -9.60 3.02
C VAL A 239 -19.45 -9.15 1.75
N GLN A 240 -19.89 -7.88 1.69
CA GLN A 240 -20.52 -7.32 0.49
C GLN A 240 -19.56 -7.33 -0.71
N ALA A 241 -18.32 -6.88 -0.51
CA ALA A 241 -17.31 -6.88 -1.56
C ALA A 241 -16.97 -8.31 -2.04
N GLN A 242 -16.91 -9.27 -1.11
CA GLN A 242 -16.70 -10.68 -1.42
C GLN A 242 -17.81 -11.24 -2.32
N LYS A 243 -19.09 -10.97 -1.99
CA LYS A 243 -20.24 -11.45 -2.78
C LYS A 243 -20.15 -10.97 -4.24
N GLU A 244 -19.89 -9.69 -4.47
CA GLU A 244 -19.81 -9.13 -5.82
C GLU A 244 -18.55 -9.63 -6.57
N LEU A 245 -17.40 -9.70 -5.90
CA LEU A 245 -16.16 -10.26 -6.46
C LEU A 245 -16.33 -11.73 -6.88
N GLN A 246 -16.99 -12.54 -6.06
CA GLN A 246 -17.25 -13.96 -6.32
C GLN A 246 -18.04 -14.13 -7.63
N LEU A 247 -19.03 -13.28 -7.89
CA LEU A 247 -19.79 -13.26 -9.13
C LEU A 247 -18.93 -12.78 -10.31
N PHE A 248 -18.13 -11.73 -10.11
CA PHE A 248 -17.29 -11.16 -11.16
C PHE A 248 -16.23 -12.15 -11.67
N THR A 249 -15.48 -12.75 -10.75
CA THR A 249 -14.37 -13.68 -11.04
C THR A 249 -14.81 -14.94 -11.78
N GLN A 250 -16.06 -15.38 -11.54
CA GLN A 250 -16.68 -16.51 -12.23
C GLN A 250 -17.43 -16.12 -13.51
N CYS A 251 -17.36 -14.85 -13.94
CA CYS A 251 -18.10 -14.34 -15.09
C CYS A 251 -19.64 -14.54 -14.95
N GLN A 252 -20.15 -14.46 -13.71
CA GLN A 252 -21.57 -14.57 -13.36
C GLN A 252 -22.19 -13.21 -13.00
N HIS A 253 -21.39 -12.18 -12.79
CA HIS A 253 -21.86 -10.84 -12.51
C HIS A 253 -22.73 -10.31 -13.67
N PRO A 254 -23.98 -9.86 -13.44
CA PRO A 254 -24.89 -9.48 -14.52
C PRO A 254 -24.38 -8.38 -15.45
N ALA A 255 -23.61 -7.43 -14.92
CA ALA A 255 -22.95 -6.38 -15.71
C ALA A 255 -21.67 -6.84 -16.45
N TYR A 256 -21.18 -8.07 -16.20
CA TYR A 256 -19.89 -8.58 -16.70
C TYR A 256 -19.95 -10.08 -17.02
N ASN A 257 -21.00 -10.57 -17.67
CA ASN A 257 -21.13 -11.99 -18.01
C ASN A 257 -21.27 -12.26 -19.52
N GLY A 258 -21.18 -11.22 -20.36
CA GLY A 258 -21.37 -11.32 -21.81
C GLY A 258 -22.83 -11.47 -22.25
N GLN A 259 -23.77 -11.66 -21.32
CA GLN A 259 -25.20 -11.69 -21.62
C GLN A 259 -25.78 -10.28 -21.62
N ASN A 260 -26.97 -10.10 -22.19
CA ASN A 260 -27.66 -8.81 -22.23
C ASN A 260 -26.79 -7.67 -22.82
N LYS A 261 -25.89 -7.97 -23.76
CA LYS A 261 -24.93 -7.01 -24.37
C LYS A 261 -23.93 -6.41 -23.36
N THR A 262 -23.60 -7.13 -22.30
CA THR A 262 -22.56 -6.72 -21.36
C THR A 262 -21.19 -7.22 -21.80
N GLN A 263 -20.13 -6.64 -21.23
CA GLN A 263 -18.78 -7.13 -21.46
C GLN A 263 -18.61 -8.53 -20.86
N LYS A 264 -17.76 -9.34 -21.49
CA LYS A 264 -17.32 -10.62 -20.94
C LYS A 264 -15.86 -10.51 -20.49
N PRO A 265 -15.57 -10.41 -19.18
CA PRO A 265 -14.20 -10.36 -18.69
C PRO A 265 -13.52 -11.74 -18.82
N PRO A 266 -12.18 -11.80 -18.73
CA PRO A 266 -11.46 -13.06 -18.52
C PRO A 266 -11.97 -13.76 -17.26
N LEU A 267 -12.01 -15.10 -17.28
CA LEU A 267 -12.27 -15.88 -16.07
C LEU A 267 -11.10 -15.70 -15.09
N MET A 268 -11.42 -15.58 -13.81
CA MET A 268 -10.46 -15.44 -12.72
C MET A 268 -10.82 -16.39 -11.56
N ASP A 269 -11.22 -17.61 -11.89
CA ASP A 269 -11.77 -18.60 -10.95
C ASP A 269 -10.84 -19.79 -10.70
N GLY A 270 -9.60 -19.74 -11.21
CA GLY A 270 -8.63 -20.83 -11.10
C GLY A 270 -8.80 -21.94 -12.14
N ASN A 271 -9.92 -21.98 -12.85
CA ASN A 271 -10.19 -23.05 -13.81
C ASN A 271 -9.38 -22.85 -15.10
N LYS A 272 -8.96 -23.96 -15.71
CA LYS A 272 -8.23 -23.99 -16.99
C LYS A 272 -6.95 -23.11 -16.99
N GLY A 273 -6.27 -23.04 -15.84
CA GLY A 273 -5.04 -22.25 -15.69
C GLY A 273 -5.27 -20.73 -15.58
N SER A 274 -6.53 -20.29 -15.41
CA SER A 274 -6.79 -18.89 -15.06
C SER A 274 -6.31 -18.57 -13.64
N ARG A 275 -5.97 -17.31 -13.36
CA ARG A 275 -5.62 -16.85 -12.02
C ARG A 275 -6.86 -16.91 -11.13
N ASP A 276 -6.81 -17.59 -10.00
CA ASP A 276 -7.93 -17.57 -9.04
C ASP A 276 -7.88 -16.29 -8.19
N MET A 277 -8.85 -15.40 -8.40
CA MET A 277 -9.02 -14.14 -7.69
C MET A 277 -10.19 -14.19 -6.69
N ARG A 278 -10.81 -15.36 -6.48
CA ARG A 278 -11.88 -15.50 -5.49
C ARG A 278 -11.33 -15.28 -4.08
N LEU A 279 -12.10 -14.60 -3.24
CA LEU A 279 -11.78 -14.40 -1.83
C LEU A 279 -12.38 -15.55 -1.02
N SER A 280 -11.54 -16.42 -0.47
CA SER A 280 -11.96 -17.50 0.43
C SER A 280 -12.06 -16.99 1.88
N GLN A 281 -12.89 -17.65 2.70
CA GLN A 281 -12.99 -17.34 4.14
C GLN A 281 -11.63 -17.47 4.84
N ALA A 282 -10.83 -18.47 4.47
CA ALA A 282 -9.48 -18.68 4.99
C ALA A 282 -8.50 -17.52 4.72
N ALA A 283 -8.80 -16.65 3.75
CA ALA A 283 -8.00 -15.48 3.39
C ALA A 283 -8.59 -14.16 3.94
N ILE A 284 -9.60 -14.23 4.81
CA ILE A 284 -10.12 -13.08 5.56
C ILE A 284 -9.41 -13.05 6.92
N GLY A 285 -8.58 -12.03 7.10
CA GLY A 285 -7.83 -11.76 8.30
C GLY A 285 -8.46 -10.68 9.16
N ARG A 286 -8.08 -10.64 10.43
CA ARG A 286 -8.41 -9.56 11.37
C ARG A 286 -7.12 -9.00 11.94
N MET A 287 -6.97 -7.69 11.81
CA MET A 287 -5.93 -6.92 12.49
C MET A 287 -6.39 -6.65 13.91
N ASP A 288 -5.58 -7.02 14.90
CA ASP A 288 -5.77 -6.66 16.30
C ASP A 288 -4.51 -5.94 16.76
N ARG A 289 -4.57 -4.61 16.74
CA ARG A 289 -3.43 -3.77 17.11
C ARG A 289 -3.28 -3.66 18.62
N MET A 290 -4.36 -3.87 19.38
CA MET A 290 -4.33 -3.96 20.84
C MET A 290 -3.59 -5.22 21.31
N GLY A 291 -3.90 -6.36 20.69
CA GLY A 291 -3.29 -7.66 20.99
C GLY A 291 -1.96 -7.90 20.28
N GLY A 292 -1.64 -7.10 19.26
CA GLY A 292 -0.39 -7.22 18.51
C GLY A 292 -0.36 -8.44 17.59
N PHE A 293 -1.44 -8.70 16.85
CA PHE A 293 -1.46 -9.81 15.89
C PHE A 293 -2.35 -9.58 14.68
N LEU A 294 -1.97 -10.21 13.57
CA LEU A 294 -2.78 -10.39 12.37
C LEU A 294 -3.24 -11.85 12.33
N ARG A 295 -4.55 -12.10 12.34
CA ARG A 295 -5.10 -13.46 12.47
C ARG A 295 -6.02 -13.86 11.32
N PHE A 296 -5.83 -15.04 10.75
CA PHE A 296 -6.66 -15.68 9.71
C PHE A 296 -7.27 -16.99 10.27
N ARG A 297 -8.44 -16.91 10.90
CA ARG A 297 -9.01 -17.99 11.73
C ARG A 297 -9.49 -19.20 10.93
N ASP A 298 -10.03 -18.99 9.74
CA ASP A 298 -10.66 -20.06 8.96
C ASP A 298 -9.67 -20.83 8.07
N ARG A 299 -8.36 -20.69 8.32
CA ARG A 299 -7.35 -21.50 7.65
C ARG A 299 -7.46 -22.94 8.14
N PRO A 300 -7.56 -23.94 7.25
CA PRO A 300 -7.58 -25.33 7.66
C PRO A 300 -6.28 -25.66 8.41
N VAL A 301 -6.43 -26.12 9.65
CA VAL A 301 -5.36 -26.78 10.40
C VAL A 301 -5.25 -28.19 9.86
N GLU A 302 -4.50 -28.40 8.78
CA GLU A 302 -4.22 -29.77 8.33
C GLU A 302 -3.25 -30.44 9.32
N LEU A 303 -3.81 -31.19 10.27
CA LEU A 303 -3.10 -32.27 10.93
C LEU A 303 -3.10 -33.45 9.95
N ALA A 304 -2.01 -33.66 9.22
CA ALA A 304 -1.88 -34.87 8.43
C ALA A 304 -1.85 -36.07 9.38
N GLU A 305 -2.84 -36.97 9.26
CA GLU A 305 -2.77 -38.30 9.87
C GLU A 305 -1.51 -38.98 9.34
N VAL A 306 -0.59 -39.30 10.25
CA VAL A 306 0.62 -40.06 9.94
C VAL A 306 0.15 -41.46 9.56
N ALA A 307 0.06 -41.72 8.25
CA ALA A 307 -0.03 -43.08 7.76
C ALA A 307 1.29 -43.78 8.12
N GLU A 308 1.24 -44.67 9.12
CA GLU A 308 2.30 -45.61 9.43
C GLU A 308 2.53 -46.52 8.22
N SER A 309 3.44 -46.15 7.32
CA SER A 309 4.29 -47.09 6.58
C SER A 309 5.24 -46.40 5.61
N ALA A 310 6.46 -46.95 5.60
CA ALA A 310 7.52 -46.84 4.59
C ALA A 310 8.66 -45.81 4.86
N GLU A 311 9.74 -46.37 5.41
CA GLU A 311 11.19 -46.11 5.23
C GLU A 311 11.79 -44.68 5.21
N PRO A 312 13.00 -44.50 5.79
CA PRO A 312 13.64 -43.20 5.93
C PRO A 312 14.35 -42.78 4.63
N GLN A 313 13.62 -42.13 3.72
CA GLN A 313 14.25 -41.23 2.75
C GLN A 313 14.35 -39.84 3.35
N ALA A 314 15.54 -39.26 3.23
CA ALA A 314 15.88 -37.92 3.66
C ALA A 314 15.16 -36.88 2.79
N ASP A 315 13.91 -36.61 3.13
CA ASP A 315 13.23 -35.33 2.94
C ASP A 315 12.26 -35.22 4.10
N LEU A 316 12.45 -34.20 4.95
CA LEU A 316 11.54 -33.92 6.05
C LEU A 316 10.12 -33.78 5.47
N PRO A 317 9.11 -34.51 5.99
CA PRO A 317 7.75 -34.33 5.52
C PRO A 317 7.36 -32.86 5.72
N GLU A 318 6.83 -32.26 4.67
CA GLU A 318 6.34 -30.88 4.59
C GLU A 318 5.05 -30.70 5.42
N SER A 319 5.03 -31.22 6.65
CA SER A 319 4.00 -30.95 7.66
C SER A 319 4.27 -29.57 8.26
N ALA A 320 4.18 -28.54 7.42
CA ALA A 320 4.45 -27.18 7.81
C ALA A 320 3.35 -26.70 8.77
N PHE A 321 3.71 -26.45 10.02
CA PHE A 321 2.94 -25.60 10.93
C PHE A 321 2.50 -24.33 10.17
N ARG A 322 1.19 -24.18 9.94
CA ARG A 322 0.61 -22.98 9.31
C ARG A 322 0.06 -22.09 10.42
N PRO A 323 0.84 -21.15 10.98
CA PRO A 323 0.32 -20.23 11.97
C PRO A 323 -0.90 -19.50 11.40
N THR A 324 -1.98 -19.47 12.17
CA THR A 324 -3.18 -18.70 11.87
C THR A 324 -3.10 -17.29 12.46
N GLU A 325 -2.06 -17.02 13.24
CA GLU A 325 -1.80 -15.78 13.94
C GLU A 325 -0.35 -15.38 13.73
N TYR A 326 -0.13 -14.12 13.40
CA TYR A 326 1.18 -13.54 13.18
C TYR A 326 1.36 -12.35 14.11
N THR A 327 2.35 -12.42 15.00
CA THR A 327 2.53 -11.40 16.04
C THR A 327 3.19 -10.11 15.50
N PHE A 328 3.00 -9.01 16.20
CA PHE A 328 3.75 -7.77 16.05
C PHE A 328 3.64 -6.90 17.33
N PRO A 329 4.72 -6.22 17.76
CA PRO A 329 6.10 -6.41 17.33
C PRO A 329 6.65 -7.80 17.70
N PRO A 330 7.55 -8.39 16.89
CA PRO A 330 8.20 -7.79 15.73
C PRO A 330 7.33 -7.83 14.46
N TYR A 331 7.40 -6.78 13.62
CA TYR A 331 6.47 -6.60 12.49
C TYR A 331 6.72 -7.54 11.30
N HIS A 332 7.93 -8.09 11.17
CA HIS A 332 8.30 -8.94 10.04
C HIS A 332 7.49 -10.24 10.02
N GLU A 333 6.99 -10.72 11.16
CA GLU A 333 6.17 -11.94 11.24
C GLU A 333 4.81 -11.72 10.57
N ALA A 334 4.13 -10.61 10.87
CA ALA A 334 2.88 -10.24 10.22
C ALA A 334 3.03 -9.99 8.71
N TYR A 335 4.13 -9.34 8.30
CA TYR A 335 4.46 -9.16 6.88
C TYR A 335 4.70 -10.51 6.19
N ALA A 336 5.56 -11.36 6.74
CA ALA A 336 5.88 -12.67 6.19
C ALA A 336 4.66 -13.59 6.14
N GLY A 337 3.79 -13.52 7.15
CA GLY A 337 2.52 -14.24 7.19
C GLY A 337 1.63 -13.88 6.01
N LEU A 338 1.34 -12.59 5.84
CA LEU A 338 0.54 -12.11 4.72
C LEU A 338 1.18 -12.49 3.37
N MET A 339 2.48 -12.24 3.21
CA MET A 339 3.15 -12.39 1.91
C MET A 339 3.37 -13.85 1.53
N HIS A 340 3.91 -14.66 2.44
CA HIS A 340 4.39 -16.01 2.13
C HIS A 340 3.38 -17.11 2.47
N GLN A 341 2.44 -16.87 3.38
CA GLN A 341 1.50 -17.91 3.79
C GLN A 341 0.08 -17.68 3.30
N ILE A 342 -0.31 -16.42 3.06
CA ILE A 342 -1.61 -16.08 2.51
C ILE A 342 -1.49 -15.82 1.01
N LEU A 343 -0.80 -14.75 0.61
CA LEU A 343 -0.77 -14.27 -0.78
C LEU A 343 0.07 -15.12 -1.75
N GLN A 344 0.87 -16.07 -1.25
CA GLN A 344 1.47 -17.11 -2.09
C GLN A 344 0.48 -18.23 -2.44
N THR A 345 -0.51 -18.47 -1.57
CA THR A 345 -1.51 -19.53 -1.76
C THR A 345 -2.80 -19.02 -2.42
N THR A 346 -3.13 -17.74 -2.23
CA THR A 346 -4.28 -17.07 -2.82
C THR A 346 -3.85 -15.77 -3.49
N ASN A 347 -4.59 -15.29 -4.49
CA ASN A 347 -4.32 -13.97 -5.08
C ASN A 347 -5.20 -12.85 -4.49
N THR A 348 -6.14 -13.21 -3.62
CA THR A 348 -7.03 -12.26 -2.95
C THR A 348 -7.09 -12.55 -1.46
N ALA A 349 -7.01 -11.50 -0.66
CA ALA A 349 -7.21 -11.52 0.78
C ALA A 349 -8.10 -10.34 1.20
N ALA A 350 -8.56 -10.36 2.45
CA ALA A 350 -9.23 -9.25 3.08
C ALA A 350 -8.72 -9.10 4.52
N ILE A 351 -8.67 -7.88 5.04
CA ILE A 351 -8.29 -7.60 6.42
C ILE A 351 -9.34 -6.67 7.03
N VAL A 352 -9.97 -7.14 8.10
CA VAL A 352 -10.76 -6.30 9.01
C VAL A 352 -9.77 -5.53 9.89
N ASP A 353 -9.68 -4.22 9.67
CA ASP A 353 -8.81 -3.30 10.40
C ASP A 353 -9.35 -2.96 11.79
N ASP A 354 -8.45 -2.57 12.70
CA ASP A 354 -8.77 -2.35 14.10
C ASP A 354 -9.31 -0.93 14.35
N LEU A 355 -10.63 -0.76 14.20
CA LEU A 355 -11.30 0.52 14.42
C LEU A 355 -11.15 0.99 15.87
N ALA A 356 -11.31 0.06 16.83
CA ALA A 356 -11.25 0.39 18.25
C ALA A 356 -9.86 0.91 18.65
N PHE A 357 -8.79 0.29 18.13
CA PHE A 357 -7.44 0.82 18.31
C PHE A 357 -7.31 2.23 17.73
N TRP A 358 -7.78 2.45 16.49
CA TRP A 358 -7.67 3.76 15.86
C TRP A 358 -8.43 4.84 16.63
N GLU A 359 -9.64 4.55 17.11
CA GLU A 359 -10.46 5.49 17.90
C GLU A 359 -9.88 5.81 19.26
N THR A 360 -9.33 4.80 19.96
CA THR A 360 -8.69 5.00 21.27
C THR A 360 -7.36 5.77 21.19
N HIS A 361 -6.82 5.93 19.99
CA HIS A 361 -5.62 6.73 19.71
C HIS A 361 -5.97 8.01 18.93
N GLU A 362 -7.16 8.57 19.16
CA GLU A 362 -7.59 9.87 18.61
C GLU A 362 -7.55 9.92 17.07
N ARG A 363 -7.66 8.77 16.42
CA ARG A 363 -7.62 8.61 14.96
C ARG A 363 -6.36 9.16 14.28
N VAL A 364 -5.23 9.20 14.99
CA VAL A 364 -3.94 9.55 14.37
C VAL A 364 -3.56 8.54 13.29
N SER A 365 -2.87 9.00 12.23
CA SER A 365 -2.51 8.14 11.10
C SER A 365 -1.60 6.97 11.48
N THR A 366 -0.73 7.12 12.48
CA THR A 366 0.11 6.03 13.01
C THR A 366 -0.65 4.95 13.77
N ALA A 367 -1.96 5.11 13.96
CA ALA A 367 -2.86 4.15 14.58
C ALA A 367 -3.92 3.59 13.62
N GLY A 368 -3.92 4.01 12.36
CA GLY A 368 -4.89 3.58 11.34
C GLY A 368 -4.67 2.16 10.83
N LYS A 369 -5.09 1.92 9.57
CA LYS A 369 -4.91 0.65 8.86
C LYS A 369 -3.42 0.39 8.64
N MET A 370 -2.87 -0.63 9.29
CA MET A 370 -1.43 -0.90 9.23
C MET A 370 -1.04 -1.54 7.89
N LEU A 371 -0.10 -0.89 7.19
CA LEU A 371 0.54 -1.34 5.96
C LEU A 371 2.03 -1.56 6.23
N LEU A 372 2.47 -2.81 6.13
CA LEU A 372 3.87 -3.20 6.33
C LEU A 372 4.59 -3.26 4.98
N ILE A 373 5.75 -2.61 4.92
CA ILE A 373 6.59 -2.49 3.72
C ILE A 373 8.00 -2.99 4.05
N ASP A 374 8.49 -3.97 3.29
CA ASP A 374 9.91 -4.28 3.25
C ASP A 374 10.58 -3.43 2.16
N ARG A 375 11.40 -2.45 2.56
CA ARG A 375 12.08 -1.55 1.61
C ARG A 375 13.24 -2.22 0.86
N ALA A 376 13.78 -3.33 1.39
CA ALA A 376 14.84 -4.06 0.71
C ALA A 376 14.29 -4.93 -0.43
N GLU A 377 13.00 -5.29 -0.37
CA GLU A 377 12.32 -6.04 -1.42
C GLU A 377 11.86 -5.11 -2.55
N THR A 378 12.59 -5.14 -3.67
CA THR A 378 12.32 -4.27 -4.84
C THR A 378 11.51 -4.97 -5.93
N LYS A 379 11.25 -6.28 -5.80
CA LYS A 379 10.50 -7.10 -6.78
C LYS A 379 9.02 -7.18 -6.44
N VAL A 380 8.63 -6.67 -5.28
CA VAL A 380 7.25 -6.56 -4.83
C VAL A 380 6.95 -5.08 -4.60
N GLN A 381 5.80 -4.62 -5.06
CA GLN A 381 5.30 -3.29 -4.75
C GLN A 381 3.92 -3.40 -4.13
N HIS A 382 3.81 -2.91 -2.90
CA HIS A 382 2.53 -2.70 -2.25
C HIS A 382 1.99 -1.33 -2.68
N ILE A 383 0.71 -1.24 -3.03
CA ILE A 383 0.03 0.03 -3.33
C ILE A 383 -1.28 0.05 -2.57
N PHE A 384 -1.47 1.01 -1.68
CA PHE A 384 -2.66 1.19 -0.88
C PHE A 384 -3.51 2.32 -1.45
N PHE A 385 -4.70 1.99 -1.93
CA PHE A 385 -5.69 2.95 -2.40
C PHE A 385 -6.67 3.28 -1.27
N ASP A 386 -6.78 4.55 -0.91
CA ASP A 386 -7.77 5.04 0.06
C ASP A 386 -8.22 6.46 -0.29
N GLY A 387 -9.53 6.69 -0.33
CA GLY A 387 -10.13 7.99 -0.62
C GLY A 387 -10.28 8.91 0.59
N ASN A 388 -9.86 8.47 1.79
CA ASN A 388 -9.82 9.28 3.00
C ASN A 388 -8.42 9.80 3.33
N VAL A 389 -7.41 9.48 2.52
CA VAL A 389 -6.06 10.04 2.67
C VAL A 389 -6.10 11.53 2.32
N GLU A 390 -5.46 12.35 3.13
CA GLU A 390 -5.34 13.78 2.91
C GLU A 390 -3.99 14.12 2.28
N LYS A 391 -3.78 15.38 1.93
CA LYS A 391 -2.55 15.80 1.23
C LYS A 391 -1.34 15.78 2.17
N GLU A 392 -1.51 16.29 3.38
CA GLU A 392 -0.45 16.39 4.39
C GLU A 392 -0.53 15.29 5.47
N ASP A 393 -1.62 14.51 5.51
CA ASP A 393 -1.82 13.43 6.47
C ASP A 393 -2.29 12.14 5.78
N ALA A 394 -1.66 11.02 6.13
CA ALA A 394 -2.10 9.69 5.71
C ALA A 394 -3.48 9.32 6.31
N ALA A 395 -3.95 10.12 7.28
CA ALA A 395 -5.25 10.11 7.95
C ALA A 395 -5.59 8.76 8.59
N CYS A 396 -5.94 7.76 7.79
CA CYS A 396 -6.37 6.45 8.24
C CYS A 396 -5.42 5.30 7.87
N VAL A 397 -4.23 5.58 7.30
CA VAL A 397 -3.26 4.53 6.93
C VAL A 397 -1.93 4.73 7.67
N ASP A 398 -1.46 3.64 8.29
CA ASP A 398 -0.21 3.57 9.04
C ASP A 398 0.83 2.78 8.23
N VAL A 399 1.65 3.48 7.44
CA VAL A 399 2.70 2.85 6.63
C VAL A 399 3.95 2.65 7.49
N ARG A 400 4.39 1.40 7.67
CA ARG A 400 5.55 1.05 8.51
C ARG A 400 6.54 0.17 7.79
N ASN A 401 7.81 0.32 8.15
CA ASN A 401 8.86 -0.59 7.74
C ASN A 401 8.68 -1.94 8.48
N ALA A 402 8.56 -3.03 7.73
CA ALA A 402 8.32 -4.37 8.26
C ALA A 402 9.50 -4.89 9.12
N VAL A 403 10.71 -4.39 8.92
CA VAL A 403 11.93 -4.85 9.61
C VAL A 403 12.07 -4.22 10.99
N ASN A 404 11.99 -2.89 11.07
CA ASN A 404 12.24 -2.16 12.32
C ASN A 404 10.96 -1.57 12.97
N GLY A 405 9.82 -1.62 12.27
CA GLY A 405 8.53 -1.13 12.77
C GLY A 405 8.34 0.38 12.73
N GLU A 406 9.33 1.13 12.24
CA GLU A 406 9.27 2.58 12.19
C GLU A 406 8.25 3.05 11.14
N PRO A 407 7.46 4.11 11.43
CA PRO A 407 6.61 4.74 10.44
C PRO A 407 7.43 5.28 9.25
N ILE A 408 6.93 5.07 8.03
CA ILE A 408 7.49 5.65 6.81
C ILE A 408 6.78 6.99 6.58
N PRO A 409 7.51 8.12 6.49
CA PRO A 409 6.92 9.44 6.27
C PRO A 409 6.03 9.49 5.02
N LEU A 410 4.94 10.28 5.07
CA LEU A 410 4.00 10.42 3.95
C LEU A 410 4.70 10.87 2.66
N GLU A 411 5.64 11.80 2.75
CA GLU A 411 6.43 12.28 1.61
C GLU A 411 7.17 11.16 0.85
N LYS A 412 7.58 10.10 1.58
CA LYS A 412 8.29 8.94 1.01
C LYS A 412 7.36 7.81 0.58
N SER A 413 6.13 7.77 1.10
CA SER A 413 5.17 6.70 0.79
C SER A 413 4.11 7.13 -0.23
N SER A 414 3.83 8.43 -0.35
CA SER A 414 2.83 8.98 -1.25
C SER A 414 3.17 8.70 -2.72
N ASN A 415 2.18 8.22 -3.47
CA ASN A 415 2.28 7.76 -4.85
C ASN A 415 3.35 6.70 -5.10
N VAL A 416 3.81 5.99 -4.06
CA VAL A 416 4.70 4.82 -4.16
C VAL A 416 4.01 3.62 -3.53
N TYR A 417 3.71 3.74 -2.23
CA TYR A 417 3.03 2.73 -1.42
C TYR A 417 1.61 3.12 -1.04
N LEU A 418 1.30 4.42 -1.04
CA LEU A 418 0.00 4.98 -0.65
C LEU A 418 -0.48 5.93 -1.74
N HIS A 419 -1.67 5.70 -2.27
CA HIS A 419 -2.29 6.55 -3.27
C HIS A 419 -3.59 7.15 -2.73
N ARG A 420 -3.61 8.49 -2.68
CA ARG A 420 -4.79 9.29 -2.33
C ARG A 420 -5.80 9.23 -3.48
N VAL A 421 -6.94 8.59 -3.25
CA VAL A 421 -7.94 8.40 -4.31
C VAL A 421 -8.79 9.65 -4.49
N ASP A 422 -8.81 10.17 -5.73
CA ASP A 422 -9.81 11.12 -6.21
C ASP A 422 -11.09 10.34 -6.55
N PHE A 423 -12.04 10.33 -5.62
CA PHE A 423 -13.26 9.54 -5.78
C PHE A 423 -14.13 10.02 -6.95
N PHE A 424 -14.11 11.31 -7.27
CA PHE A 424 -14.83 11.84 -8.44
C PHE A 424 -14.24 11.27 -9.74
N GLN A 425 -12.92 11.30 -9.89
CA GLN A 425 -12.25 10.70 -11.04
C GLN A 425 -12.39 9.17 -11.05
N ALA A 426 -12.32 8.50 -9.90
CA ALA A 426 -12.51 7.05 -9.82
C ALA A 426 -13.90 6.61 -10.33
N VAL A 427 -14.93 7.44 -10.12
CA VAL A 427 -16.29 7.20 -10.65
C VAL A 427 -16.42 7.60 -12.12
N THR A 428 -15.71 8.65 -12.57
CA THR A 428 -15.92 9.25 -13.89
C THR A 428 -14.97 8.80 -14.99
N ASP A 429 -13.78 8.34 -14.63
CA ASP A 429 -12.79 7.75 -15.52
C ASP A 429 -12.68 6.23 -15.26
N VAL A 430 -13.12 5.44 -16.24
CA VAL A 430 -13.07 3.97 -16.16
C VAL A 430 -11.62 3.44 -16.06
N GLU A 431 -10.63 4.22 -16.48
CA GLU A 431 -9.22 3.83 -16.45
C GLU A 431 -8.48 4.34 -15.20
N TYR A 432 -9.17 5.03 -14.29
CA TYR A 432 -8.57 5.73 -13.15
C TYR A 432 -7.57 4.87 -12.36
N PHE A 433 -8.01 3.72 -11.84
CA PHE A 433 -7.14 2.85 -11.04
C PHE A 433 -5.99 2.24 -11.84
N LEU A 434 -6.15 2.05 -13.15
CA LEU A 434 -5.06 1.57 -14.00
C LEU A 434 -3.98 2.63 -14.14
N LYS A 435 -4.37 3.87 -14.48
CA LYS A 435 -3.46 5.03 -14.57
C LYS A 435 -2.78 5.30 -13.23
N ALA A 436 -3.53 5.24 -12.12
CA ALA A 436 -2.99 5.42 -10.78
C ALA A 436 -1.98 4.32 -10.43
N THR A 437 -2.27 3.05 -10.78
CA THR A 437 -1.33 1.94 -10.60
C THR A 437 -0.03 2.19 -11.37
N GLU A 438 -0.14 2.54 -12.66
CA GLU A 438 1.02 2.81 -13.53
C GLU A 438 1.85 4.00 -13.01
N ALA A 439 1.19 5.06 -12.51
CA ALA A 439 1.87 6.19 -11.89
C ALA A 439 2.63 5.78 -10.62
N CYS A 440 2.05 4.93 -9.77
CA CYS A 440 2.73 4.39 -8.59
C CYS A 440 3.92 3.49 -8.95
N GLU A 441 3.80 2.65 -9.98
CA GLU A 441 4.91 1.84 -10.49
C GLU A 441 6.06 2.72 -11.00
N LEU A 442 5.72 3.84 -11.66
CA LEU A 442 6.69 4.81 -12.12
C LEU A 442 7.45 5.45 -10.96
N SER A 443 6.74 5.91 -9.93
CA SER A 443 7.35 6.49 -8.73
C SER A 443 8.24 5.50 -7.97
N MET A 444 7.80 4.24 -7.82
CA MET A 444 8.61 3.19 -7.19
C MET A 444 9.90 2.93 -7.98
N SER A 445 9.80 2.88 -9.31
CA SER A 445 10.95 2.69 -10.19
C SER A 445 11.97 3.81 -10.04
N LYS A 446 11.51 5.06 -9.99
CA LYS A 446 12.35 6.23 -9.71
C LYS A 446 13.01 6.14 -8.33
N MET A 447 12.23 5.84 -7.29
CA MET A 447 12.73 5.73 -5.92
C MET A 447 13.80 4.64 -5.77
N ILE A 448 13.64 3.47 -6.40
CA ILE A 448 14.64 2.39 -6.36
C ILE A 448 15.98 2.85 -6.97
N VAL A 449 15.92 3.56 -8.10
CA VAL A 449 17.13 4.05 -8.78
C VAL A 449 17.82 5.13 -7.95
N GLU A 450 17.04 6.06 -7.39
CA GLU A 450 17.56 7.11 -6.50
C GLU A 450 18.17 6.52 -5.22
N ASP A 451 17.52 5.55 -4.59
CA ASP A 451 18.04 4.85 -3.40
C ASP A 451 19.36 4.12 -3.73
N ARG A 452 19.46 3.43 -4.88
CA ARG A 452 20.73 2.80 -5.33
C ARG A 452 21.84 3.79 -5.56
N HIS A 453 21.54 4.92 -6.19
CA HIS A 453 22.53 5.97 -6.44
C HIS A 453 23.01 6.56 -5.11
N ALA A 454 22.08 6.83 -4.18
CA ALA A 454 22.41 7.31 -2.84
C ALA A 454 23.27 6.30 -2.06
N GLU A 455 22.92 5.01 -2.07
CA GLU A 455 23.71 3.94 -1.46
C GLU A 455 25.10 3.82 -2.08
N GLY A 456 25.19 3.93 -3.42
CA GLY A 456 26.45 3.94 -4.14
C GLY A 456 27.36 5.10 -3.74
N VAL A 457 26.80 6.30 -3.56
CA VAL A 457 27.51 7.49 -3.07
C VAL A 457 27.98 7.28 -1.63
N VAL A 458 27.11 6.81 -0.73
CA VAL A 458 27.47 6.51 0.66
C VAL A 458 28.59 5.49 0.73
N ARG A 459 28.51 4.42 -0.06
CA ARG A 459 29.56 3.40 -0.11
C ARG A 459 30.88 3.98 -0.60
N ALA A 460 30.87 4.76 -1.68
CA ALA A 460 32.08 5.40 -2.22
C ALA A 460 32.74 6.34 -1.20
N LEU A 461 31.95 7.16 -0.50
CA LEU A 461 32.45 8.03 0.58
C LEU A 461 33.07 7.22 1.71
N SER A 462 32.40 6.14 2.15
CA SER A 462 32.91 5.26 3.20
C SER A 462 34.23 4.57 2.80
N GLU A 463 34.35 4.14 1.53
CA GLU A 463 35.57 3.54 1.00
C GLU A 463 36.71 4.57 0.90
N GLU A 464 36.41 5.83 0.56
CA GLU A 464 37.39 6.91 0.51
C GLU A 464 37.88 7.29 1.92
N GLU A 465 36.97 7.37 2.90
CA GLU A 465 37.32 7.59 4.31
C GLU A 465 38.17 6.46 4.87
N GLN A 466 37.82 5.20 4.60
CA GLN A 466 38.62 4.04 4.99
C GLN A 466 40.01 4.06 4.34
N LYS A 467 40.12 4.43 3.06
CA LYS A 467 41.42 4.59 2.38
C LYS A 467 42.25 5.72 2.99
N LYS A 468 41.65 6.87 3.33
CA LYS A 468 42.33 7.97 4.03
C LYS A 468 42.80 7.55 5.42
N ALA A 469 41.96 6.83 6.18
CA ALA A 469 42.31 6.30 7.49
C ALA A 469 43.45 5.28 7.41
N ALA A 470 43.41 4.36 6.44
CA ALA A 470 44.46 3.38 6.20
C ALA A 470 45.79 4.04 5.79
N ALA A 471 45.75 5.05 4.91
CA ALA A 471 46.94 5.82 4.50
C ALA A 471 47.53 6.61 5.68
N ALA A 472 46.70 7.25 6.50
CA ALA A 472 47.14 7.92 7.72
C ALA A 472 47.72 6.94 8.75
N ALA A 473 47.15 5.74 8.89
CA ALA A 473 47.68 4.68 9.74
C ALA A 473 49.04 4.16 9.25
N ALA A 474 49.21 4.00 7.94
CA ALA A 474 50.48 3.55 7.34
C ALA A 474 51.62 4.59 7.46
N ALA A 475 51.29 5.87 7.62
CA ALA A 475 52.26 6.96 7.81
C ALA A 475 52.74 7.13 9.28
N MET A 476 52.11 6.45 10.24
CA MET A 476 52.47 6.52 11.66
C MET A 476 53.41 5.37 12.05
N THR A 477 54.31 5.64 12.99
CA THR A 477 55.08 4.55 13.60
C THR A 477 54.16 3.65 14.45
N PRO A 478 54.48 2.35 14.64
CA PRO A 478 53.66 1.46 15.48
C PRO A 478 53.39 2.01 16.89
N LYS A 479 54.36 2.76 17.44
CA LYS A 479 54.24 3.42 18.74
C LYS A 479 53.19 4.54 18.71
N GLU A 480 53.23 5.43 17.73
CA GLU A 480 52.29 6.55 17.60
C GLU A 480 50.86 6.07 17.35
N TRP A 481 50.71 5.03 16.53
CA TRP A 481 49.41 4.43 16.26
C TRP A 481 48.77 3.84 17.53
N LEU A 482 49.55 3.12 18.34
CA LEU A 482 49.10 2.55 19.61
C LEU A 482 48.66 3.63 20.61
N TYR A 483 49.46 4.69 20.75
CA TYR A 483 49.18 5.80 21.67
C TYR A 483 47.97 6.64 21.28
N ARG A 484 47.68 6.78 19.99
CA ARG A 484 46.54 7.57 19.52
C ARG A 484 45.22 6.80 19.47
N ASN A 485 45.26 5.52 19.13
CA ASN A 485 44.04 4.76 18.82
C ASN A 485 43.66 3.73 19.89
N ILE A 486 44.65 3.15 20.57
CA ILE A 486 44.42 2.05 21.53
C ILE A 486 44.49 2.54 22.98
N ILE A 487 45.49 3.35 23.32
CA ILE A 487 45.70 3.83 24.69
C ILE A 487 44.49 4.64 25.22
N PRO A 488 43.84 5.55 24.47
CA PRO A 488 42.69 6.30 24.98
C PRO A 488 41.44 5.43 25.24
N ALA A 489 41.28 4.33 24.51
CA ALA A 489 40.19 3.39 24.72
C ALA A 489 40.45 2.44 25.91
N LEU A 490 41.73 2.09 26.15
CA LEU A 490 42.13 1.22 27.27
C LEU A 490 42.31 1.97 28.60
N LEU A 491 42.68 3.25 28.58
CA LEU A 491 42.95 4.02 29.80
C LEU A 491 41.78 4.00 30.80
N PRO A 492 40.52 4.26 30.38
CA PRO A 492 39.39 4.23 31.30
C PRO A 492 39.16 2.86 31.95
N ALA A 493 39.40 1.78 31.19
CA ALA A 493 39.28 0.42 31.71
C ALA A 493 40.42 0.05 32.69
N LEU A 494 41.64 0.49 32.41
CA LEU A 494 42.79 0.31 33.30
C LEU A 494 42.67 1.14 34.59
N GLU A 495 42.14 2.36 34.50
CA GLU A 495 41.82 3.21 35.65
C GLU A 495 40.71 2.61 36.52
N ALA A 496 39.69 1.99 35.90
CA ALA A 496 38.63 1.28 36.62
C ALA A 496 39.17 0.04 37.36
N LEU A 497 40.05 -0.75 36.72
CA LEU A 497 40.72 -1.90 37.34
C LEU A 497 41.62 -1.52 38.52
N GLY A 498 42.18 -0.30 38.52
CA GLY A 498 42.98 0.22 39.63
C GLY A 498 42.17 0.74 40.82
N ARG A 499 40.89 1.09 40.62
CA ARG A 499 40.01 1.59 41.69
C ARG A 499 39.31 0.47 42.47
N ASP A 500 38.89 -0.61 41.80
CA ASP A 500 38.20 -1.75 42.42
C ASP A 500 38.83 -3.10 42.01
N PRO A 501 39.83 -3.61 42.76
CA PRO A 501 40.37 -4.93 42.52
C PRO A 501 39.35 -6.02 42.93
N PRO A 502 39.15 -7.09 42.15
CA PRO A 502 38.29 -8.20 42.55
C PRO A 502 38.86 -8.92 43.79
N ALA A 503 37.99 -9.26 44.74
CA ALA A 503 38.32 -9.86 46.04
C ALA A 503 39.18 -11.16 45.96
N SER A 504 39.22 -11.81 44.79
CA SER A 504 39.98 -13.04 44.53
C SER A 504 41.48 -12.85 44.28
N LEU A 505 41.99 -11.63 44.15
CA LEU A 505 43.45 -11.37 44.04
C LEU A 505 44.18 -11.32 45.39
N SER A 506 43.45 -11.36 46.51
CA SER A 506 44.05 -11.42 47.86
C SER A 506 44.60 -12.81 48.24
N THR A 507 44.26 -13.87 47.50
CA THR A 507 44.60 -15.27 47.85
C THR A 507 45.56 -15.97 46.89
N CYS A 508 46.00 -15.35 45.79
CA CYS A 508 46.82 -16.02 44.77
C CYS A 508 48.33 -15.70 44.83
N CYS A 509 48.83 -15.10 45.93
CA CYS A 509 50.23 -14.65 46.03
C CYS A 509 51.18 -15.61 46.77
N SER A 510 50.88 -16.91 46.86
CA SER A 510 51.77 -17.87 47.54
C SER A 510 52.38 -18.97 46.65
N GLN A 511 52.04 -19.08 45.35
CA GLN A 511 52.47 -20.24 44.55
C GLN A 511 52.92 -19.98 43.09
N CYS A 512 53.12 -18.73 42.64
CA CYS A 512 53.68 -18.48 41.30
C CYS A 512 55.12 -17.96 41.36
N SER A 513 56.07 -18.87 41.23
CA SER A 513 57.46 -18.59 40.92
C SER A 513 57.66 -18.49 39.40
N THR A 514 57.33 -17.35 38.80
CA THR A 514 57.81 -16.98 37.45
C THR A 514 58.30 -15.53 37.44
N PRO A 515 59.41 -15.20 36.74
CA PRO A 515 60.16 -13.96 37.00
C PRO A 515 59.70 -12.73 36.21
N PHE A 516 58.50 -12.73 35.62
CA PHE A 516 58.14 -11.67 34.66
C PHE A 516 57.42 -10.46 35.29
N PHE A 517 56.93 -10.55 36.52
CA PHE A 517 56.16 -9.48 37.18
C PHE A 517 56.93 -8.67 38.24
N ARG A 518 58.26 -8.82 38.33
CA ARG A 518 59.06 -8.09 39.34
C ARG A 518 59.54 -6.70 38.93
N GLU A 519 59.38 -6.27 37.68
CA GLU A 519 59.92 -4.98 37.21
C GLU A 519 58.91 -3.83 37.08
N VAL A 520 57.60 -4.05 37.20
CA VAL A 520 56.60 -2.97 37.07
C VAL A 520 56.01 -2.54 38.43
N GLY A 521 56.31 -3.27 39.50
CA GLY A 521 55.71 -3.07 40.84
C GLY A 521 56.49 -2.20 41.83
N CYS A 522 57.56 -1.51 41.42
CA CYS A 522 58.35 -0.67 42.34
C CYS A 522 58.73 0.67 41.71
N ALA A 523 57.77 1.56 41.58
CA ALA A 523 58.01 3.00 41.49
C ALA A 523 56.82 3.78 42.09
N HIS A 524 56.61 3.62 43.40
CA HIS A 524 56.02 4.70 44.18
C HIS A 524 57.03 5.85 44.22
N SER A 525 56.77 6.90 43.44
CA SER A 525 57.33 8.28 43.55
C SER A 525 57.60 8.86 42.16
N ILE A 526 56.59 9.47 41.53
CA ILE A 526 56.82 10.69 40.76
C ILE A 526 55.76 11.71 41.16
N SER A 527 56.23 12.73 41.86
CA SER A 527 55.53 13.90 42.34
C SER A 527 54.96 14.73 41.19
N PHE A 528 53.68 15.10 41.30
CA PHE A 528 53.10 16.23 40.56
C PHE A 528 53.68 17.54 41.11
N LEU A 529 54.28 18.35 40.24
CA LEU A 529 54.41 19.80 40.43
C LEU A 529 54.05 20.52 39.12
N PRO A 530 53.40 21.71 39.18
CA PRO A 530 52.67 22.30 38.07
C PRO A 530 53.56 23.21 37.23
N VAL A 531 53.34 23.25 35.91
CA VAL A 531 53.89 24.30 35.05
C VAL A 531 52.77 25.29 34.71
N ASN A 532 52.91 26.48 35.28
CA ASN A 532 52.18 27.69 34.94
C ASN A 532 52.28 27.99 33.43
N ILE A 533 51.13 28.18 32.77
CA ILE A 533 51.07 28.90 31.50
C ILE A 533 50.77 30.37 31.82
N CYS A 534 51.80 31.20 31.71
CA CYS A 534 51.67 32.65 31.69
C CYS A 534 50.90 33.07 30.43
N THR A 535 49.84 33.84 30.63
CA THR A 535 49.28 34.75 29.63
C THR A 535 50.25 35.91 29.46
N SER A 536 50.70 36.16 28.22
CA SER A 536 51.23 37.48 27.84
C SER A 536 50.24 38.12 26.87
N LYS A 537 49.64 39.21 27.31
CA LYS A 537 49.24 40.32 26.45
C LYS A 537 50.49 41.18 26.24
N ASP A 538 50.68 41.69 25.03
CA ASP A 538 50.78 43.14 24.77
C ASP A 538 51.17 43.39 23.30
N SER A 539 50.23 43.98 22.56
CA SER A 539 50.35 45.08 21.56
C SER A 539 49.05 45.18 20.78
#